data_AF-A7SXN8-F1
#
_entry.id   AF-A7SXN8-F1
#
_cell.length_a   1.000
_cell.length_b   1.000
_cell.length_c   1.000
_cell.angle_alpha   90.00
_cell.angle_beta   90.00
_cell.angle_gamma   90.00
#
_symmetry.space_group_name_H-M   'P 1'
#
loop_
_entity.id
_entity.type
_entity.pdbx_description
1 polymer ?
#
loop_
_entity_poly.entity_id
_entity_poly.type
_entity_poly.pdbx_seq_one_letter_code
_entity_poly.pdbx_strand_id
1 'polypeptide(L)'
;KSRSKGSDGEWLRTVVSSGTLGDKIAALTLQVQESPVHQVKALDLLLAMTKKKGRRESVMAIDTLKDLWLQDLLPENRKLRTFAQQPFESLAEGGGRKRLILWHFEDLLKARYAEFVSSFERLLGDSLPEIRNKALGSIYDLLSERPEQEQFLLRLLVNKVGDPDRKIASKASHLIRCLVNKHPNMKMVVTQAVEYLLYRPNIGVKAQYYSICFLNQMVLGQQDTELAIKLITIYFSFFKSFVAKGEVETKMLCALLTGINRAFPYVKGNDEMYNEQFDTIFRVVHISSFNTSVQALMLLLQVMSSRQSVSDRFYQALYTKMLDPNLCTSSKQAMFLNILFKSMKTDTSLARVKAFVKRLLQVCCSQHPSLVCGSLFLVSELLKIKPGIKSLIEQSEDNDDEEHFVDIPDDDDDDESPSARQPCAPCPERYDMKHRNPLYCHAERSCLWEVTGLSGHYHPSVSHFANLLQKGEPIQYNGDPLQDFTLMRFLDRFVYKNPKTKAKGKVCEDMLACIT
;
A
#
# COMPACT_ATOMS: atom_id res chain seq x y z
N LYS A 1 -36.04 28.49 -45.15
CA LYS A 1 -36.60 27.40 -45.98
C LYS A 1 -37.65 26.64 -45.15
N SER A 2 -38.94 26.94 -45.35
CA SER A 2 -40.07 26.27 -44.70
C SER A 2 -40.59 25.14 -45.60
N ARG A 3 -40.36 23.88 -45.22
CA ARG A 3 -41.00 22.70 -45.81
C ARG A 3 -41.19 21.65 -44.69
N SER A 4 -42.37 21.01 -44.67
CA SER A 4 -42.83 19.81 -43.91
C SER A 4 -43.11 19.78 -42.38
N LYS A 5 -43.02 20.85 -41.58
CA LYS A 5 -43.16 20.74 -40.11
C LYS A 5 -44.50 20.21 -39.52
N GLY A 6 -45.59 20.16 -40.30
CA GLY A 6 -46.91 19.71 -39.80
C GLY A 6 -47.08 18.19 -39.76
N SER A 7 -46.77 17.53 -40.87
CA SER A 7 -46.87 16.07 -41.05
C SER A 7 -45.93 15.32 -40.10
N ASP A 8 -44.67 15.76 -40.02
CA ASP A 8 -43.64 15.07 -39.24
C ASP A 8 -43.94 15.19 -37.73
N GLY A 9 -44.46 16.34 -37.29
CA GLY A 9 -44.87 16.57 -35.89
C GLY A 9 -46.12 15.77 -35.48
N GLU A 10 -47.07 15.56 -36.39
CA GLU A 10 -48.27 14.75 -36.15
C GLU A 10 -47.97 13.25 -36.17
N TRP A 11 -47.07 12.82 -37.07
CA TRP A 11 -46.49 11.48 -37.05
C TRP A 11 -45.75 11.22 -35.74
N LEU A 12 -44.87 12.13 -35.30
CA LEU A 12 -44.16 12.00 -34.02
C LEU A 12 -45.14 11.89 -32.83
N ARG A 13 -46.22 12.68 -32.79
CA ARG A 13 -47.24 12.56 -31.73
C ARG A 13 -47.95 11.20 -31.75
N THR A 14 -48.20 10.65 -32.93
CA THR A 14 -48.81 9.32 -33.10
C THR A 14 -47.86 8.24 -32.60
N VAL A 15 -46.57 8.32 -32.93
CA VAL A 15 -45.54 7.38 -32.43
C VAL A 15 -45.40 7.46 -30.91
N VAL A 16 -45.47 8.65 -30.32
CA VAL A 16 -45.42 8.84 -28.86
C VAL A 16 -46.63 8.20 -28.15
N SER A 17 -47.80 8.13 -28.79
CA SER A 17 -49.00 7.53 -28.17
C SER A 17 -49.09 6.02 -28.37
N SER A 18 -48.91 5.53 -29.61
CA SER A 18 -49.17 4.14 -29.99
C SER A 18 -47.93 3.28 -30.27
N GLY A 19 -46.74 3.89 -30.38
CA GLY A 19 -45.50 3.20 -30.71
C GLY A 19 -44.97 2.26 -29.62
N THR A 20 -43.96 1.45 -29.97
CA THR A 20 -43.26 0.61 -29.00
C THR A 20 -42.43 1.47 -28.03
N LEU A 21 -41.95 0.89 -26.92
CA LEU A 21 -41.13 1.63 -25.95
C LEU A 21 -39.89 2.29 -26.58
N GLY A 22 -39.21 1.59 -27.51
CA GLY A 22 -38.07 2.14 -28.23
C GLY A 22 -38.46 3.30 -29.13
N ASP A 23 -39.53 3.13 -29.90
CA ASP A 23 -40.01 4.17 -30.83
C ASP A 23 -40.50 5.42 -30.09
N LYS A 24 -41.17 5.23 -28.94
CA LYS A 24 -41.60 6.32 -28.06
C LYS A 24 -40.42 7.14 -27.55
N ILE A 25 -39.37 6.46 -27.05
CA ILE A 25 -38.16 7.12 -26.55
C ILE A 25 -37.43 7.85 -27.69
N ALA A 26 -37.30 7.22 -28.86
CA ALA A 26 -36.65 7.82 -30.02
C ALA A 26 -37.41 9.06 -30.53
N ALA A 27 -38.74 8.98 -30.63
CA ALA A 27 -39.58 10.10 -31.04
C ALA A 27 -39.50 11.27 -30.05
N LEU A 28 -39.53 11.00 -28.74
CA LEU A 28 -39.36 12.05 -27.71
C LEU A 28 -37.96 12.67 -27.77
N THR A 29 -36.92 11.87 -28.04
CA THR A 29 -35.53 12.35 -28.16
C THR A 29 -35.37 13.29 -29.35
N LEU A 30 -35.88 12.90 -30.52
CA LEU A 30 -35.87 13.75 -31.72
C LEU A 30 -36.60 15.07 -31.50
N GLN A 31 -37.75 15.05 -30.81
CA GLN A 31 -38.48 16.28 -30.51
C GLN A 31 -37.67 17.24 -29.61
N VAL A 32 -36.89 16.71 -28.67
CA VAL A 32 -36.01 17.55 -27.83
C VAL A 32 -34.83 18.07 -28.64
N GLN A 33 -34.23 17.25 -29.50
CA GLN A 33 -33.09 17.66 -30.35
C GLN A 33 -33.44 18.74 -31.38
N GLU A 34 -34.63 18.69 -31.98
CA GLU A 34 -35.06 19.70 -32.95
C GLU A 34 -35.26 21.08 -32.32
N SER A 35 -35.83 21.13 -31.11
CA SER A 35 -36.04 22.39 -30.40
C SER A 35 -36.20 22.20 -28.88
N PRO A 36 -35.08 22.25 -28.12
CA PRO A 36 -35.11 22.06 -26.68
C PRO A 36 -35.99 23.09 -25.95
N VAL A 37 -35.95 24.35 -26.42
CA VAL A 37 -36.65 25.49 -25.78
C VAL A 37 -38.17 25.36 -25.89
N HIS A 38 -38.67 24.81 -27.00
CA HIS A 38 -40.12 24.72 -27.24
C HIS A 38 -40.72 23.41 -26.76
N GLN A 39 -39.92 22.35 -26.62
CA GLN A 39 -40.40 21.02 -26.29
C GLN A 39 -39.97 20.53 -24.89
N VAL A 40 -40.09 21.38 -23.87
CA VAL A 40 -39.82 21.00 -22.47
C VAL A 40 -40.72 19.83 -22.02
N LYS A 41 -41.94 19.76 -22.52
CA LYS A 41 -42.89 18.67 -22.20
C LYS A 41 -42.40 17.28 -22.63
N ALA A 42 -41.66 17.18 -23.74
CA ALA A 42 -41.09 15.89 -24.16
C ALA A 42 -39.99 15.43 -23.21
N LEU A 43 -39.18 16.38 -22.71
CA LEU A 43 -38.20 16.10 -21.67
C LEU A 43 -38.87 15.66 -20.36
N ASP A 44 -39.95 16.33 -19.94
CA ASP A 44 -40.71 15.95 -18.74
C ASP A 44 -41.32 14.53 -18.88
N LEU A 45 -41.77 14.14 -20.08
CA LEU A 45 -42.25 12.77 -20.35
C LEU A 45 -41.13 11.73 -20.26
N LEU A 46 -39.95 12.01 -20.83
CA LEU A 46 -38.78 11.13 -20.72
C LEU A 46 -38.36 10.97 -19.25
N LEU A 47 -38.36 12.06 -18.47
CA LEU A 47 -38.07 12.02 -17.03
C LEU A 47 -39.09 11.17 -16.28
N ALA A 48 -40.38 11.29 -16.61
CA ALA A 48 -41.40 10.44 -16.02
C ALA A 48 -41.16 8.94 -16.29
N MET A 49 -40.64 8.58 -17.47
CA MET A 49 -40.28 7.19 -17.81
C MET A 49 -39.14 6.63 -16.93
N THR A 50 -38.21 7.48 -16.48
CA THR A 50 -37.15 7.07 -15.53
C THR A 50 -37.70 6.70 -14.14
N LYS A 51 -38.88 7.21 -13.77
CA LYS A 51 -39.50 6.99 -12.45
C LYS A 51 -40.46 5.82 -12.40
N LYS A 52 -40.86 5.28 -13.56
CA LYS A 52 -41.81 4.16 -13.63
C LYS A 52 -41.23 2.86 -13.03
N LYS A 53 -42.14 1.96 -12.65
CA LYS A 53 -41.79 0.66 -12.04
C LYS A 53 -41.13 -0.31 -13.02
N GLY A 54 -41.32 -0.13 -14.34
CA GLY A 54 -40.74 -0.99 -15.36
C GLY A 54 -39.22 -0.83 -15.46
N ARG A 55 -38.46 -1.82 -14.99
CA ARG A 55 -36.98 -1.80 -15.02
C ARG A 55 -36.40 -1.55 -16.41
N ARG A 56 -36.94 -2.21 -17.45
CA ARG A 56 -36.48 -2.07 -18.84
C ARG A 56 -36.73 -0.65 -19.36
N GLU A 57 -37.92 -0.11 -19.14
CA GLU A 57 -38.29 1.25 -19.54
C GLU A 57 -37.41 2.29 -18.84
N SER A 58 -37.19 2.17 -17.52
CA SER A 58 -36.35 3.11 -16.79
C SER A 58 -34.88 3.08 -17.22
N VAL A 59 -34.31 1.88 -17.45
CA VAL A 59 -32.91 1.77 -17.90
C VAL A 59 -32.72 2.34 -19.30
N MET A 60 -33.64 2.07 -20.23
CA MET A 60 -33.58 2.65 -21.57
C MET A 60 -33.73 4.17 -21.53
N ALA A 61 -34.72 4.68 -20.78
CA ALA A 61 -34.94 6.12 -20.65
C ALA A 61 -33.72 6.85 -20.09
N ILE A 62 -33.00 6.23 -19.16
CA ILE A 62 -31.81 6.84 -18.54
C ILE A 62 -30.61 6.84 -19.46
N ASP A 63 -30.39 5.78 -20.22
CA ASP A 63 -29.30 5.74 -21.19
C ASP A 63 -29.51 6.81 -22.26
N THR A 64 -30.75 6.93 -22.77
CA THR A 64 -31.11 7.97 -23.72
C THR A 64 -31.03 9.38 -23.14
N LEU A 65 -31.54 9.59 -21.91
CA LEU A 65 -31.42 10.91 -21.27
C LEU A 65 -29.97 11.28 -20.98
N LYS A 66 -29.13 10.32 -20.57
CA LYS A 66 -27.70 10.55 -20.37
C LYS A 66 -27.05 11.04 -21.66
N ASP A 67 -27.31 10.38 -22.80
CA ASP A 67 -26.77 10.82 -24.09
C ASP A 67 -27.29 12.21 -24.49
N LEU A 68 -28.59 12.47 -24.32
CA LEU A 68 -29.23 13.76 -24.61
C LEU A 68 -28.64 14.90 -23.74
N TRP A 69 -28.41 14.65 -22.45
CA TRP A 69 -27.77 15.62 -21.56
C TRP A 69 -26.33 15.90 -21.98
N LEU A 70 -25.57 14.87 -22.35
CA LEU A 70 -24.17 14.98 -22.72
C LEU A 70 -23.93 15.58 -24.10
N GLN A 71 -24.84 15.41 -25.05
CA GLN A 71 -24.66 15.87 -26.43
C GLN A 71 -25.34 17.22 -26.69
N ASP A 72 -26.57 17.39 -26.21
CA ASP A 72 -27.45 18.47 -26.69
C ASP A 72 -27.80 19.53 -25.63
N LEU A 73 -27.98 19.12 -24.36
CA LEU A 73 -28.59 20.00 -23.34
C LEU A 73 -27.60 20.69 -22.39
N LEU A 74 -26.55 20.01 -21.94
CA LEU A 74 -25.59 20.61 -21.02
C LEU A 74 -24.54 21.44 -21.77
N PRO A 75 -24.08 22.58 -21.21
CA PRO A 75 -22.91 23.28 -21.70
C PRO A 75 -21.60 22.55 -21.33
N GLU A 76 -20.56 22.65 -22.17
CA GLU A 76 -19.31 21.89 -21.99
C GLU A 76 -18.44 22.50 -20.90
N ASN A 77 -18.31 23.83 -20.90
CA ASN A 77 -17.30 24.54 -20.12
C ASN A 77 -17.85 25.22 -18.85
N ARG A 78 -19.14 25.07 -18.54
CA ARG A 78 -19.77 25.76 -17.41
C ARG A 78 -20.94 24.99 -16.82
N LYS A 79 -21.30 25.35 -15.59
CA LYS A 79 -22.54 24.90 -14.92
C LYS A 79 -23.75 25.70 -15.42
N LEU A 80 -24.93 25.13 -15.29
CA LEU A 80 -26.21 25.79 -15.53
C LEU A 80 -26.44 26.86 -14.47
N ARG A 81 -26.96 28.02 -14.86
CA ARG A 81 -27.28 29.14 -13.96
C ARG A 81 -28.77 29.19 -13.67
N THR A 82 -29.13 29.41 -12.41
CA THR A 82 -30.53 29.72 -12.06
C THR A 82 -30.91 31.09 -12.62
N PHE A 83 -32.21 31.33 -12.82
CA PHE A 83 -32.69 32.61 -13.36
C PHE A 83 -32.17 33.83 -12.57
N ALA A 84 -32.11 33.72 -11.24
CA ALA A 84 -31.61 34.78 -10.35
C ALA A 84 -30.10 35.06 -10.47
N GLN A 85 -29.31 34.12 -11.00
CA GLN A 85 -27.85 34.24 -11.16
C GLN A 85 -27.46 34.85 -12.52
N GLN A 86 -28.44 35.17 -13.36
CA GLN A 86 -28.18 35.71 -14.69
C GLN A 86 -27.85 37.21 -14.61
N PRO A 87 -26.94 37.72 -15.46
CA PRO A 87 -26.50 39.10 -15.41
C PRO A 87 -27.54 40.04 -16.04
N PHE A 88 -28.54 40.46 -15.26
CA PHE A 88 -29.62 41.33 -15.72
C PHE A 88 -29.14 42.70 -16.24
N GLU A 89 -27.96 43.16 -15.84
CA GLU A 89 -27.35 44.39 -16.35
C GLU A 89 -27.07 44.33 -17.86
N SER A 90 -26.75 43.14 -18.38
CA SER A 90 -26.49 42.92 -19.82
C SER A 90 -27.74 42.94 -20.71
N LEU A 91 -28.94 43.18 -20.15
CA LEU A 91 -30.18 43.28 -20.93
C LEU A 91 -30.35 44.63 -21.65
N ALA A 92 -29.62 45.67 -21.22
CA ALA A 92 -29.76 47.02 -21.74
C ALA A 92 -29.31 47.16 -23.21
N GLU A 93 -28.44 46.26 -23.68
CA GLU A 93 -27.81 46.31 -25.01
C GLU A 93 -28.68 45.74 -26.15
N GLY A 94 -29.97 45.49 -25.91
CA GLY A 94 -30.94 45.03 -26.92
C GLY A 94 -31.13 43.51 -26.98
N GLY A 95 -32.32 43.07 -27.40
CA GLY A 95 -32.68 41.64 -27.48
C GLY A 95 -33.20 40.99 -26.19
N GLY A 96 -33.50 41.79 -25.16
CA GLY A 96 -33.82 41.32 -23.80
C GLY A 96 -34.88 40.22 -23.69
N ARG A 97 -35.99 40.30 -24.45
CA ARG A 97 -37.07 39.28 -24.35
C ARG A 97 -36.61 37.88 -24.75
N LYS A 98 -35.83 37.74 -25.83
CA LYS A 98 -35.34 36.42 -26.28
C LYS A 98 -34.32 35.86 -25.27
N ARG A 99 -33.46 36.73 -24.74
CA ARG A 99 -32.46 36.36 -23.73
C ARG A 99 -33.11 35.92 -22.42
N LEU A 100 -34.16 36.60 -21.97
CA LEU A 100 -34.96 36.21 -20.81
C LEU A 100 -35.62 34.84 -20.98
N ILE A 101 -36.15 34.53 -22.17
CA ILE A 101 -36.72 33.20 -22.46
C ILE A 101 -35.63 32.11 -22.35
N LEU A 102 -34.45 32.35 -22.91
CA LEU A 102 -33.33 31.40 -22.81
C LEU A 102 -32.84 31.22 -21.37
N TRP A 103 -32.80 32.30 -20.58
CA TRP A 103 -32.45 32.25 -19.16
C TRP A 103 -33.49 31.50 -18.33
N HIS A 104 -34.77 31.69 -18.62
CA HIS A 104 -35.83 30.92 -17.98
C HIS A 104 -35.76 29.45 -18.37
N PHE A 105 -35.49 29.15 -19.64
CA PHE A 105 -35.27 27.78 -20.10
C PHE A 105 -34.06 27.12 -19.42
N GLU A 106 -32.95 27.85 -19.23
CA GLU A 106 -31.77 27.35 -18.51
C GLU A 106 -32.11 26.98 -17.05
N ASP A 107 -32.93 27.80 -16.38
CA ASP A 107 -33.43 27.54 -15.03
C ASP A 107 -34.31 26.27 -14.98
N LEU A 108 -35.22 26.12 -15.96
CA LEU A 108 -36.03 24.91 -16.10
C LEU A 108 -35.15 23.67 -16.31
N LEU A 109 -34.16 23.73 -17.21
CA LEU A 109 -33.22 22.63 -17.45
C LEU A 109 -32.47 22.24 -16.17
N LYS A 110 -32.02 23.22 -15.38
CA LYS A 110 -31.31 22.94 -14.12
C LYS A 110 -32.19 22.17 -13.13
N ALA A 111 -33.47 22.52 -13.02
CA ALA A 111 -34.42 21.79 -12.18
C ALA A 111 -34.67 20.35 -12.69
N ARG A 112 -34.82 20.16 -14.01
CA ARG A 112 -35.00 18.83 -14.63
C ARG A 112 -33.76 17.95 -14.49
N TYR A 113 -32.58 18.53 -14.60
CA TYR A 113 -31.34 17.81 -14.38
C TYR A 113 -31.23 17.32 -12.93
N ALA A 114 -31.62 18.14 -11.95
CA ALA A 114 -31.67 17.70 -10.55
C ALA A 114 -32.63 16.53 -10.33
N GLU A 115 -33.80 16.57 -10.96
CA GLU A 115 -34.77 15.48 -10.92
C GLU A 115 -34.25 14.21 -11.60
N PHE A 116 -33.58 14.35 -12.74
CA PHE A 116 -32.91 13.27 -13.44
C PHE A 116 -31.85 12.61 -12.57
N VAL A 117 -30.95 13.38 -11.97
CA VAL A 117 -29.86 12.82 -11.17
C VAL A 117 -30.40 12.14 -9.91
N SER A 118 -31.47 12.67 -9.30
CA SER A 118 -32.16 12.04 -8.17
C SER A 118 -32.76 10.67 -8.54
N SER A 119 -33.10 10.43 -9.80
CA SER A 119 -33.61 9.14 -10.26
C SER A 119 -32.59 7.99 -10.12
N PHE A 120 -31.29 8.30 -10.12
CA PHE A 120 -30.24 7.30 -9.96
C PHE A 120 -30.22 6.66 -8.57
N GLU A 121 -30.66 7.35 -7.51
CA GLU A 121 -30.73 6.78 -6.16
C GLU A 121 -31.56 5.49 -6.11
N ARG A 122 -32.70 5.49 -6.82
CA ARG A 122 -33.59 4.34 -6.91
C ARG A 122 -32.94 3.16 -7.63
N LEU A 123 -32.24 3.41 -8.73
CA LEU A 123 -31.61 2.36 -9.54
C LEU A 123 -30.40 1.74 -8.85
N LEU A 124 -29.61 2.59 -8.20
CA LEU A 124 -28.51 2.16 -7.37
C LEU A 124 -29.01 1.33 -6.18
N GLY A 125 -30.26 1.51 -5.74
CA GLY A 125 -30.92 0.68 -4.74
C GLY A 125 -31.55 -0.63 -5.27
N ASP A 126 -31.58 -0.88 -6.59
CA ASP A 126 -32.27 -2.07 -7.12
C ASP A 126 -31.53 -3.36 -6.71
N SER A 127 -32.31 -4.41 -6.45
CA SER A 127 -31.84 -5.78 -6.21
C SER A 127 -30.88 -6.34 -7.27
N LEU A 128 -31.07 -5.99 -8.55
CA LEU A 128 -30.33 -6.56 -9.68
C LEU A 128 -28.97 -5.85 -9.89
N PRO A 129 -27.83 -6.58 -9.83
CA PRO A 129 -26.51 -5.99 -10.02
C PRO A 129 -26.31 -5.34 -11.39
N GLU A 130 -26.92 -5.88 -12.45
CA GLU A 130 -26.79 -5.33 -13.81
C GLU A 130 -27.33 -3.92 -13.93
N ILE A 131 -28.45 -3.63 -13.26
CA ILE A 131 -29.07 -2.30 -13.24
C ILE A 131 -28.17 -1.32 -12.47
N ARG A 132 -27.68 -1.73 -11.30
CA ARG A 132 -26.72 -0.93 -10.52
C ARG A 132 -25.46 -0.64 -11.33
N ASN A 133 -24.94 -1.62 -12.06
CA ASN A 133 -23.74 -1.47 -12.89
C ASN A 133 -23.96 -0.48 -14.04
N LYS A 134 -25.09 -0.58 -14.76
CA LYS A 134 -25.45 0.39 -15.81
C LYS A 134 -25.58 1.81 -15.25
N ALA A 135 -26.29 1.95 -14.12
CA ALA A 135 -26.44 3.24 -13.44
C ALA A 135 -25.08 3.84 -13.03
N LEU A 136 -24.16 3.02 -12.49
CA LEU A 136 -22.81 3.47 -12.15
C LEU A 136 -22.01 3.95 -13.38
N GLY A 137 -22.14 3.27 -14.52
CA GLY A 137 -21.55 3.70 -15.78
C GLY A 137 -22.08 5.08 -16.19
N SER A 138 -23.40 5.25 -16.24
CA SER A 138 -24.02 6.53 -16.61
C SER A 138 -23.65 7.68 -15.67
N ILE A 139 -23.57 7.44 -14.36
CA ILE A 139 -23.13 8.45 -13.37
C ILE A 139 -21.67 8.85 -13.62
N TYR A 140 -20.80 7.88 -13.90
CA TYR A 140 -19.40 8.14 -14.20
C TYR A 140 -19.24 8.97 -15.46
N ASP A 141 -19.97 8.66 -16.54
CA ASP A 141 -19.92 9.40 -17.80
C ASP A 141 -20.37 10.85 -17.58
N LEU A 142 -21.49 11.06 -16.88
CA LEU A 142 -21.99 12.40 -16.53
C LEU A 142 -20.97 13.21 -15.74
N LEU A 143 -20.40 12.61 -14.69
CA LEU A 143 -19.42 13.25 -13.81
C LEU A 143 -18.07 13.52 -14.51
N SER A 144 -17.70 12.69 -15.49
CA SER A 144 -16.41 12.78 -16.17
C SER A 144 -16.41 13.77 -17.32
N GLU A 145 -17.56 13.99 -17.96
CA GLU A 145 -17.67 14.89 -19.11
C GLU A 145 -18.21 16.27 -18.72
N ARG A 146 -19.10 16.38 -17.71
CA ARG A 146 -19.81 17.64 -17.42
C ARG A 146 -19.75 18.01 -15.93
N PRO A 147 -19.55 19.29 -15.58
CA PRO A 147 -19.36 19.73 -14.19
C PRO A 147 -20.66 19.99 -13.40
N GLU A 148 -21.83 19.59 -13.91
CA GLU A 148 -23.12 19.85 -13.26
C GLU A 148 -23.43 18.81 -12.15
N GLN A 149 -23.84 19.28 -10.97
CA GLN A 149 -24.12 18.44 -9.78
C GLN A 149 -23.01 17.44 -9.37
N GLU A 150 -21.74 17.77 -9.63
CA GLU A 150 -20.57 16.93 -9.30
C GLU A 150 -20.59 16.34 -7.89
N GLN A 151 -20.90 17.15 -6.88
CA GLN A 151 -20.92 16.70 -5.47
C GLN A 151 -21.94 15.59 -5.23
N PHE A 152 -23.12 15.70 -5.83
CA PHE A 152 -24.19 14.73 -5.66
C PHE A 152 -23.90 13.44 -6.43
N LEU A 153 -23.49 13.55 -7.70
CA LEU A 153 -23.06 12.42 -8.52
C LEU A 153 -21.90 11.65 -7.88
N LEU A 154 -20.89 12.37 -7.38
CA LEU A 154 -19.76 11.77 -6.67
C LEU A 154 -20.21 11.07 -5.40
N ARG A 155 -21.13 11.65 -4.62
CA ARG A 155 -21.69 10.99 -3.43
C ARG A 155 -22.37 9.67 -3.78
N LEU A 156 -23.15 9.62 -4.86
CA LEU A 156 -23.79 8.38 -5.33
C LEU A 156 -22.76 7.32 -5.70
N LEU A 157 -21.71 7.71 -6.44
CA LEU A 157 -20.63 6.82 -6.86
C LEU A 157 -19.84 6.28 -5.66
N VAL A 158 -19.44 7.16 -4.73
CA VAL A 158 -18.68 6.82 -3.52
C VAL A 158 -19.49 5.93 -2.57
N ASN A 159 -20.79 6.19 -2.39
CA ASN A 159 -21.65 5.34 -1.57
C ASN A 159 -21.62 3.86 -2.03
N LYS A 160 -21.40 3.61 -3.33
CA LYS A 160 -21.33 2.27 -3.90
C LYS A 160 -20.01 1.54 -3.73
N VAL A 161 -18.98 2.20 -3.20
CA VAL A 161 -17.78 1.50 -2.69
C VAL A 161 -18.14 0.56 -1.52
N GLY A 162 -19.22 0.87 -0.79
CA GLY A 162 -19.75 0.04 0.30
C GLY A 162 -20.86 -0.93 -0.11
N ASP A 163 -21.09 -1.19 -1.40
CA ASP A 163 -22.14 -2.12 -1.84
C ASP A 163 -21.88 -3.55 -1.31
N PRO A 164 -22.92 -4.31 -0.90
CA PRO A 164 -22.75 -5.69 -0.47
C PRO A 164 -22.23 -6.61 -1.58
N ASP A 165 -22.50 -6.28 -2.85
CA ASP A 165 -21.94 -7.02 -3.98
C ASP A 165 -20.52 -6.54 -4.30
N ARG A 166 -19.55 -7.46 -4.15
CA ARG A 166 -18.13 -7.21 -4.41
C ARG A 166 -17.87 -6.73 -5.85
N LYS A 167 -18.62 -7.20 -6.85
CA LYS A 167 -18.44 -6.77 -8.25
C LYS A 167 -18.80 -5.30 -8.41
N ILE A 168 -19.88 -4.87 -7.76
CA ILE A 168 -20.36 -3.48 -7.79
C ILE A 168 -19.40 -2.57 -7.01
N ALA A 169 -18.99 -2.96 -5.80
CA ALA A 169 -18.02 -2.21 -5.00
C ALA A 169 -16.66 -2.03 -5.72
N SER A 170 -16.18 -3.10 -6.37
CA SER A 170 -14.94 -3.06 -7.15
C SER A 170 -15.08 -2.18 -8.39
N LYS A 171 -16.23 -2.22 -9.09
CA LYS A 171 -16.50 -1.36 -10.24
C LYS A 171 -16.59 0.11 -9.85
N ALA A 172 -17.28 0.42 -8.75
CA ALA A 172 -17.35 1.79 -8.21
C ALA A 172 -15.94 2.32 -7.90
N SER A 173 -15.13 1.55 -7.17
CA SER A 173 -13.73 1.91 -6.87
C SER A 173 -12.90 2.13 -8.13
N HIS A 174 -13.11 1.30 -9.17
CA HIS A 174 -12.43 1.44 -10.46
C HIS A 174 -12.86 2.71 -11.20
N LEU A 175 -14.15 3.02 -11.26
CA LEU A 175 -14.67 4.22 -11.92
C LEU A 175 -14.18 5.50 -11.24
N ILE A 176 -14.17 5.54 -9.90
CA ILE A 176 -13.62 6.68 -9.15
C ILE A 176 -12.13 6.84 -9.45
N ARG A 177 -11.38 5.74 -9.59
CA ARG A 177 -9.96 5.79 -9.98
C ARG A 177 -9.78 6.36 -11.39
N CYS A 178 -10.61 5.93 -12.35
CA CYS A 178 -10.60 6.49 -13.71
C CYS A 178 -10.91 7.99 -13.69
N LEU A 179 -11.88 8.42 -12.87
CA LEU A 179 -12.25 9.82 -12.70
C LEU A 179 -11.08 10.66 -12.19
N VAL A 180 -10.41 10.20 -11.12
CA VAL A 180 -9.25 10.88 -10.54
C VAL A 180 -8.08 10.96 -11.52
N ASN A 181 -7.89 9.92 -12.35
CA ASN A 181 -6.86 9.92 -13.38
C ASN A 181 -7.17 10.90 -14.52
N LYS A 182 -8.45 11.04 -14.92
CA LYS A 182 -8.90 12.01 -15.92
C LYS A 182 -8.81 13.44 -15.40
N HIS A 183 -9.19 13.65 -14.13
CA HIS A 183 -9.29 14.96 -13.48
C HIS A 183 -8.50 15.01 -12.17
N PRO A 184 -7.18 15.30 -12.21
CA PRO A 184 -6.32 15.33 -11.01
C PRO A 184 -6.77 16.32 -9.93
N ASN A 185 -7.41 17.43 -10.32
CA ASN A 185 -7.91 18.43 -9.38
C ASN A 185 -9.03 17.89 -8.46
N MET A 186 -9.68 16.78 -8.84
CA MET A 186 -10.74 16.16 -8.03
C MET A 186 -10.21 15.28 -6.89
N LYS A 187 -8.90 14.99 -6.81
CA LYS A 187 -8.32 14.08 -5.80
C LYS A 187 -8.75 14.44 -4.37
N MET A 188 -8.70 15.72 -4.01
CA MET A 188 -9.07 16.19 -2.68
C MET A 188 -10.55 16.00 -2.39
N VAL A 189 -11.42 16.38 -3.33
CA VAL A 189 -12.88 16.27 -3.18
C VAL A 189 -13.31 14.81 -3.07
N VAL A 190 -12.72 13.93 -3.88
CA VAL A 190 -12.96 12.48 -3.82
C VAL A 190 -12.51 11.90 -2.48
N THR A 191 -11.34 12.32 -1.99
CA THR A 191 -10.81 11.87 -0.69
C THR A 191 -11.74 12.28 0.45
N GLN A 192 -12.23 13.52 0.45
CA GLN A 192 -13.22 13.99 1.42
C GLN A 192 -14.53 13.20 1.33
N ALA A 193 -15.04 12.92 0.12
CA ALA A 193 -16.26 12.13 -0.04
C ALA A 193 -16.11 10.70 0.52
N VAL A 194 -14.95 10.06 0.31
CA VAL A 194 -14.65 8.73 0.87
C VAL A 194 -14.43 8.81 2.39
N GLU A 195 -13.83 9.88 2.88
CA GLU A 195 -13.72 10.15 4.33
C GLU A 195 -15.10 10.21 4.99
N TYR A 196 -16.05 10.96 4.41
CA TYR A 196 -17.42 11.00 4.92
C TYR A 196 -18.10 9.63 4.92
N LEU A 197 -17.78 8.75 3.95
CA LEU A 197 -18.28 7.37 3.95
C LEU A 197 -17.67 6.56 5.10
N LEU A 198 -16.37 6.67 5.31
CA LEU A 198 -15.61 5.93 6.32
C LEU A 198 -16.09 6.22 7.76
N TYR A 199 -16.42 7.47 8.06
CA TYR A 199 -16.88 7.89 9.39
C TYR A 199 -18.39 7.70 9.64
N ARG A 200 -19.15 7.11 8.71
CA ARG A 200 -20.58 6.90 8.94
C ARG A 200 -20.81 5.91 10.08
N PRO A 201 -21.79 6.18 10.97
CA PRO A 201 -22.21 5.21 11.96
C PRO A 201 -22.73 3.95 11.23
N ASN A 202 -22.39 2.77 11.75
CA ASN A 202 -22.82 1.46 11.23
C ASN A 202 -22.33 1.08 9.82
N ILE A 203 -21.21 1.64 9.34
CA ILE A 203 -20.58 1.13 8.13
C ILE A 203 -19.94 -0.25 8.38
N GLY A 204 -20.15 -1.20 7.47
CA GLY A 204 -19.56 -2.53 7.58
C GLY A 204 -18.03 -2.50 7.39
N VAL A 205 -17.31 -3.35 8.14
CA VAL A 205 -15.83 -3.46 8.09
C VAL A 205 -15.31 -3.74 6.67
N LYS A 206 -16.07 -4.50 5.86
CA LYS A 206 -15.73 -4.75 4.44
C LYS A 206 -15.75 -3.47 3.61
N ALA A 207 -16.75 -2.62 3.81
CA ALA A 207 -16.85 -1.33 3.10
C ALA A 207 -15.75 -0.37 3.54
N GLN A 208 -15.40 -0.36 4.84
CA GLN A 208 -14.23 0.37 5.33
C GLN A 208 -12.95 -0.14 4.65
N TYR A 209 -12.77 -1.47 4.57
CA TYR A 209 -11.58 -2.07 3.97
C TYR A 209 -11.43 -1.68 2.49
N TYR A 210 -12.50 -1.78 1.71
CA TYR A 210 -12.46 -1.36 0.30
C TYR A 210 -12.20 0.14 0.14
N SER A 211 -12.75 0.97 1.01
CA SER A 211 -12.50 2.41 1.02
C SER A 211 -11.03 2.73 1.31
N ILE A 212 -10.41 2.09 2.32
CA ILE A 212 -8.98 2.24 2.61
C ILE A 212 -8.12 1.69 1.46
N CYS A 213 -8.47 0.55 0.87
CA CYS A 213 -7.78 0.01 -0.29
C CYS A 213 -7.85 0.95 -1.51
N PHE A 214 -8.96 1.65 -1.70
CA PHE A 214 -9.09 2.68 -2.74
C PHE A 214 -8.18 3.87 -2.44
N LEU A 215 -8.20 4.41 -1.21
CA LEU A 215 -7.33 5.53 -0.81
C LEU A 215 -5.85 5.18 -0.99
N ASN A 216 -5.44 3.95 -0.69
CA ASN A 216 -4.08 3.46 -0.90
C ASN A 216 -3.64 3.42 -2.37
N GLN A 217 -4.59 3.38 -3.32
CA GLN A 217 -4.29 3.37 -4.74
C GLN A 217 -4.12 4.77 -5.33
N MET A 218 -4.46 5.82 -4.58
CA MET A 218 -4.33 7.21 -5.03
C MET A 218 -2.88 7.54 -5.39
N VAL A 219 -2.66 8.02 -6.62
CA VAL A 219 -1.33 8.41 -7.09
C VAL A 219 -1.00 9.79 -6.53
N LEU A 220 0.05 9.87 -5.73
CA LEU A 220 0.55 11.11 -5.12
C LEU A 220 1.72 11.64 -5.93
N GLY A 221 1.64 12.91 -6.33
CA GLY A 221 2.75 13.68 -6.89
C GLY A 221 3.41 14.56 -5.84
N GLN A 222 4.51 15.24 -6.20
CA GLN A 222 5.22 16.15 -5.27
C GLN A 222 4.37 17.35 -4.82
N GLN A 223 3.37 17.74 -5.62
CA GLN A 223 2.46 18.84 -5.33
C GLN A 223 1.31 18.43 -4.38
N ASP A 224 1.08 17.13 -4.19
CA ASP A 224 -0.05 16.60 -3.41
C ASP A 224 0.23 16.56 -1.89
N THR A 225 0.93 17.55 -1.34
CA THR A 225 1.35 17.57 0.08
C THR A 225 0.15 17.61 1.02
N GLU A 226 -0.83 18.48 0.75
CA GLU A 226 -2.05 18.60 1.56
C GLU A 226 -2.89 17.31 1.52
N LEU A 227 -2.97 16.69 0.34
CA LEU A 227 -3.66 15.41 0.16
C LEU A 227 -2.98 14.30 0.97
N ALA A 228 -1.65 14.23 0.94
CA ALA A 228 -0.89 13.26 1.71
C ALA A 228 -1.10 13.42 3.22
N ILE A 229 -1.09 14.66 3.73
CA ILE A 229 -1.39 14.97 5.14
C ILE A 229 -2.79 14.47 5.51
N LYS A 230 -3.79 14.76 4.66
CA LYS A 230 -5.18 14.32 4.88
C LYS A 230 -5.31 12.80 4.90
N LEU A 231 -4.68 12.11 3.95
CA LEU A 231 -4.66 10.64 3.90
C LEU A 231 -4.04 10.04 5.16
N ILE A 232 -2.90 10.55 5.61
CA ILE A 232 -2.22 10.03 6.80
C ILE A 232 -3.05 10.28 8.06
N THR A 233 -3.71 11.44 8.16
CA THR A 233 -4.64 11.74 9.25
C THR A 233 -5.77 10.71 9.31
N ILE A 234 -6.38 10.41 8.15
CA ILE A 234 -7.41 9.36 8.04
C ILE A 234 -6.81 8.00 8.46
N TYR A 235 -5.67 7.61 7.92
CA TYR A 235 -5.08 6.30 8.24
C TYR A 235 -4.74 6.15 9.72
N PHE A 236 -4.17 7.17 10.37
CA PHE A 236 -3.86 7.11 11.80
C PHE A 236 -5.09 7.10 12.69
N SER A 237 -6.15 7.84 12.35
CA SER A 237 -7.40 7.81 13.11
C SER A 237 -7.98 6.39 13.18
N PHE A 238 -8.04 5.69 12.03
CA PHE A 238 -8.50 4.31 11.97
C PHE A 238 -7.49 3.36 12.61
N PHE A 239 -6.19 3.57 12.41
CA PHE A 239 -5.14 2.76 13.05
C PHE A 239 -5.29 2.77 14.58
N LYS A 240 -5.42 3.94 15.20
CA LYS A 240 -5.68 4.08 16.65
C LYS A 240 -6.93 3.32 17.07
N SER A 241 -8.04 3.51 16.34
CA SER A 241 -9.31 2.86 16.64
C SER A 241 -9.22 1.32 16.56
N PHE A 242 -8.55 0.77 15.55
CA PHE A 242 -8.42 -0.69 15.40
C PHE A 242 -7.46 -1.29 16.44
N VAL A 243 -6.37 -0.60 16.76
CA VAL A 243 -5.45 -1.04 17.83
C VAL A 243 -6.12 -0.99 19.19
N ALA A 244 -6.92 0.05 19.48
CA ALA A 244 -7.67 0.16 20.75
C ALA A 244 -8.73 -0.94 20.91
N LYS A 245 -9.31 -1.42 19.81
CA LYS A 245 -10.23 -2.57 19.80
C LYS A 245 -9.54 -3.94 19.95
N GLY A 246 -8.20 -3.98 19.96
CA GLY A 246 -7.44 -5.23 20.00
C GLY A 246 -7.41 -5.99 18.66
N GLU A 247 -7.88 -5.38 17.57
CA GLU A 247 -7.97 -6.00 16.23
C GLU A 247 -6.64 -5.91 15.46
N VAL A 248 -5.55 -6.38 16.07
CA VAL A 248 -4.17 -6.15 15.60
C VAL A 248 -3.79 -7.04 14.40
N GLU A 249 -4.48 -8.15 14.17
CA GLU A 249 -4.19 -9.11 13.09
C GLU A 249 -5.12 -8.99 11.87
N THR A 250 -5.68 -7.80 11.67
CA THR A 250 -6.62 -7.58 10.56
C THR A 250 -5.89 -7.20 9.26
N LYS A 251 -6.40 -7.70 8.13
CA LYS A 251 -6.02 -7.21 6.79
C LYS A 251 -6.13 -5.68 6.68
N MET A 252 -7.05 -5.10 7.45
CA MET A 252 -7.20 -3.66 7.61
C MET A 252 -5.93 -2.99 8.13
N LEU A 253 -5.35 -3.48 9.24
CA LEU A 253 -4.15 -2.88 9.82
C LEU A 253 -2.97 -2.90 8.84
N CYS A 254 -2.78 -4.00 8.11
CA CYS A 254 -1.79 -4.09 7.04
C CYS A 254 -2.04 -3.06 5.93
N ALA A 255 -3.29 -2.86 5.53
CA ALA A 255 -3.66 -1.87 4.52
C ALA A 255 -3.37 -0.44 5.02
N LEU A 256 -3.70 -0.13 6.27
CA LEU A 256 -3.43 1.17 6.89
C LEU A 256 -1.92 1.46 6.94
N LEU A 257 -1.10 0.53 7.44
CA LEU A 257 0.36 0.68 7.48
C LEU A 257 0.96 0.86 6.09
N THR A 258 0.47 0.12 5.10
CA THR A 258 0.89 0.28 3.70
C THR A 258 0.55 1.68 3.17
N GLY A 259 -0.64 2.18 3.48
CA GLY A 259 -1.09 3.53 3.11
C GLY A 259 -0.21 4.62 3.71
N ILE A 260 0.11 4.50 5.00
CA ILE A 260 0.97 5.45 5.71
C ILE A 260 2.38 5.45 5.12
N ASN A 261 3.00 4.27 4.93
CA ASN A 261 4.33 4.15 4.34
C ASN A 261 4.42 4.77 2.93
N ARG A 262 3.35 4.64 2.13
CA ARG A 262 3.29 5.22 0.79
C ARG A 262 3.07 6.73 0.79
N ALA A 263 2.27 7.26 1.70
CA ALA A 263 1.95 8.68 1.76
C ALA A 263 3.04 9.51 2.47
N PHE A 264 3.80 8.90 3.37
CA PHE A 264 4.83 9.58 4.17
C PHE A 264 5.84 10.41 3.36
N PRO A 265 6.44 9.92 2.25
CA PRO A 265 7.42 10.69 1.47
C PRO A 265 6.92 12.05 0.95
N TYR A 266 5.60 12.23 0.89
CA TYR A 266 4.95 13.43 0.35
C TYR A 266 4.56 14.44 1.43
N VAL A 267 4.67 14.09 2.72
CA VAL A 267 4.38 14.99 3.83
C VAL A 267 5.66 15.71 4.22
N LYS A 268 5.75 17.01 3.91
CA LYS A 268 6.87 17.86 4.33
C LYS A 268 6.54 18.52 5.67
N GLY A 269 7.40 18.35 6.67
CA GLY A 269 7.44 19.18 7.87
C GLY A 269 6.33 18.96 8.92
N ASN A 270 5.78 17.76 9.04
CA ASN A 270 4.69 17.47 9.99
C ASN A 270 5.04 16.31 10.95
N ASP A 271 6.21 16.38 11.57
CA ASP A 271 6.80 15.31 12.37
C ASP A 271 6.08 15.07 13.71
N GLU A 272 5.41 16.09 14.25
CA GLU A 272 4.70 16.02 15.53
C GLU A 272 3.55 15.00 15.51
N MET A 273 2.80 14.96 14.40
CA MET A 273 1.70 14.01 14.20
C MET A 273 2.15 12.55 14.39
N TYR A 274 3.39 12.22 14.02
CA TYR A 274 3.93 10.87 14.13
C TYR A 274 4.43 10.54 15.53
N ASN A 275 4.96 11.53 16.25
CA ASN A 275 5.48 11.33 17.61
C ASN A 275 4.41 10.80 18.54
N GLU A 276 3.19 11.34 18.45
CA GLU A 276 2.03 10.83 19.20
C GLU A 276 1.69 9.37 18.87
N GLN A 277 2.12 8.87 17.70
CA GLN A 277 1.80 7.52 17.23
C GLN A 277 2.90 6.51 17.52
N PHE A 278 4.12 6.94 17.88
CA PHE A 278 5.25 6.03 18.04
C PHE A 278 4.99 4.94 19.06
N ASP A 279 4.42 5.27 20.22
CA ASP A 279 4.10 4.26 21.23
C ASP A 279 3.10 3.21 20.73
N THR A 280 2.12 3.65 19.95
CA THR A 280 1.13 2.76 19.33
C THR A 280 1.79 1.88 18.26
N ILE A 281 2.66 2.44 17.42
CA ILE A 281 3.38 1.68 16.39
C ILE A 281 4.34 0.68 17.02
N PHE A 282 5.11 1.06 18.04
CA PHE A 282 5.98 0.14 18.78
C PHE A 282 5.18 -0.99 19.45
N ARG A 283 4.02 -0.68 20.02
CA ARG A 283 3.12 -1.70 20.57
C ARG A 283 2.68 -2.70 19.49
N VAL A 284 2.32 -2.21 18.30
CA VAL A 284 1.98 -3.08 17.15
C VAL A 284 3.16 -3.94 16.74
N VAL A 285 4.39 -3.41 16.70
CA VAL A 285 5.58 -4.22 16.38
C VAL A 285 5.71 -5.41 17.33
N HIS A 286 5.46 -5.24 18.63
CA HIS A 286 5.63 -6.34 19.59
C HIS A 286 4.48 -7.35 19.58
N ILE A 287 3.24 -6.92 19.38
CA ILE A 287 2.05 -7.77 19.51
C ILE A 287 1.63 -8.42 18.18
N SER A 288 1.92 -7.78 17.05
CA SER A 288 1.42 -8.24 15.75
C SER A 288 2.28 -9.34 15.12
N SER A 289 1.68 -10.01 14.12
CA SER A 289 2.39 -10.95 13.24
C SER A 289 3.65 -10.32 12.63
N PHE A 290 4.60 -11.19 12.24
CA PHE A 290 5.86 -10.75 11.63
C PHE A 290 5.65 -9.79 10.44
N ASN A 291 4.71 -10.08 9.54
CA ASN A 291 4.45 -9.25 8.36
C ASN A 291 4.00 -7.83 8.71
N THR A 292 3.09 -7.70 9.68
CA THR A 292 2.60 -6.41 10.18
C THR A 292 3.73 -5.67 10.91
N SER A 293 4.51 -6.39 11.70
CA SER A 293 5.69 -5.87 12.40
C SER A 293 6.71 -5.28 11.43
N VAL A 294 6.99 -5.96 10.30
CA VAL A 294 7.89 -5.46 9.25
C VAL A 294 7.39 -4.14 8.64
N GLN A 295 6.08 -4.03 8.36
CA GLN A 295 5.50 -2.78 7.85
C GLN A 295 5.59 -1.63 8.86
N ALA A 296 5.36 -1.92 10.14
CA ALA A 296 5.47 -0.96 11.23
C ALA A 296 6.94 -0.54 11.47
N LEU A 297 7.89 -1.48 11.44
CA LEU A 297 9.32 -1.20 11.51
C LEU A 297 9.81 -0.37 10.33
N MET A 298 9.27 -0.61 9.12
CA MET A 298 9.59 0.20 7.94
C MET A 298 9.15 1.65 8.14
N LEU A 299 7.94 1.86 8.68
CA LEU A 299 7.43 3.20 8.98
C LEU A 299 8.31 3.89 10.02
N LEU A 300 8.62 3.21 11.13
CA LEU A 300 9.48 3.75 12.18
C LEU A 300 10.85 4.13 11.61
N LEU A 301 11.50 3.24 10.86
CA LEU A 301 12.79 3.52 10.27
C LEU A 301 12.72 4.74 9.35
N GLN A 302 11.68 4.86 8.53
CA GLN A 302 11.52 5.97 7.60
C GLN A 302 11.37 7.32 8.32
N VAL A 303 10.52 7.39 9.35
CA VAL A 303 10.32 8.64 10.13
C VAL A 303 11.55 8.98 10.98
N MET A 304 12.23 7.98 11.51
CA MET A 304 13.42 8.23 12.33
C MET A 304 14.64 8.60 11.50
N SER A 305 14.76 8.02 10.30
CA SER A 305 15.84 8.34 9.36
C SER A 305 15.71 9.74 8.77
N SER A 306 14.49 10.23 8.52
CA SER A 306 14.30 11.63 8.06
C SER A 306 14.78 12.64 9.10
N ARG A 307 14.75 12.27 10.38
CA ARG A 307 15.22 13.08 11.52
C ARG A 307 16.68 12.82 11.89
N GLN A 308 17.35 11.89 11.21
CA GLN A 308 18.70 11.42 11.54
C GLN A 308 18.85 10.96 13.01
N SER A 309 17.76 10.54 13.66
CA SER A 309 17.73 10.19 15.08
C SER A 309 16.98 8.87 15.29
N VAL A 310 17.64 7.75 15.03
CA VAL A 310 17.08 6.41 15.27
C VAL A 310 17.29 6.03 16.74
N SER A 311 16.20 5.78 17.46
CA SER A 311 16.26 5.47 18.90
C SER A 311 16.77 4.07 19.18
N ASP A 312 17.34 3.87 20.37
CA ASP A 312 17.73 2.54 20.86
C ASP A 312 16.55 1.57 20.94
N ARG A 313 15.34 2.08 21.24
CA ARG A 313 14.10 1.29 21.26
C ARG A 313 13.79 0.65 19.90
N PHE A 314 14.08 1.36 18.80
CA PHE A 314 13.93 0.81 17.46
C PHE A 314 14.89 -0.35 17.24
N TYR A 315 16.18 -0.16 17.55
CA TYR A 315 17.16 -1.24 17.42
C TYR A 315 16.85 -2.43 18.30
N GLN A 316 16.40 -2.21 19.54
CA GLN A 316 15.96 -3.29 20.43
C GLN A 316 14.77 -4.08 19.85
N ALA A 317 13.77 -3.37 19.31
CA ALA A 317 12.60 -4.00 18.69
C ALA A 317 12.98 -4.80 17.43
N LEU A 318 13.83 -4.23 16.57
CA LEU A 318 14.34 -4.89 15.36
C LEU A 318 15.18 -6.12 15.71
N TYR A 319 16.09 -5.99 16.68
CA TYR A 319 16.97 -7.07 17.15
C TYR A 319 16.18 -8.22 17.76
N THR A 320 15.12 -7.93 18.51
CA THR A 320 14.20 -8.94 19.03
C THR A 320 13.44 -9.65 17.90
N LYS A 321 12.98 -8.90 16.89
CA LYS A 321 12.20 -9.44 15.77
C LYS A 321 12.98 -10.35 14.83
N MET A 322 14.32 -10.35 14.87
CA MET A 322 15.14 -11.30 14.14
C MET A 322 14.95 -12.75 14.61
N LEU A 323 14.56 -12.94 15.87
CA LEU A 323 14.31 -14.26 16.46
C LEU A 323 12.86 -14.73 16.28
N ASP A 324 12.03 -14.01 15.51
CA ASP A 324 10.64 -14.39 15.26
C ASP A 324 10.60 -15.68 14.43
N PRO A 325 9.96 -16.76 14.91
CA PRO A 325 9.92 -18.04 14.19
C PRO A 325 9.21 -17.92 12.83
N ASN A 326 8.34 -16.93 12.64
CA ASN A 326 7.63 -16.72 11.38
C ASN A 326 8.49 -16.04 10.31
N LEU A 327 9.75 -15.70 10.60
CA LEU A 327 10.67 -15.14 9.62
C LEU A 327 10.86 -16.08 8.42
N CYS A 328 10.96 -17.40 8.66
CA CYS A 328 11.23 -18.40 7.60
C CYS A 328 10.07 -18.59 6.61
N THR A 329 8.83 -18.36 7.06
CA THR A 329 7.60 -18.54 6.26
C THR A 329 7.03 -17.23 5.72
N SER A 330 7.62 -16.09 6.09
CA SER A 330 7.12 -14.77 5.71
C SER A 330 7.34 -14.46 4.24
N SER A 331 6.35 -13.83 3.60
CA SER A 331 6.47 -13.22 2.27
C SER A 331 7.20 -11.87 2.26
N LYS A 332 7.62 -11.36 3.43
CA LYS A 332 8.24 -10.04 3.62
C LYS A 332 9.72 -10.11 4.01
N GLN A 333 10.36 -11.27 3.84
CA GLN A 333 11.80 -11.48 4.11
C GLN A 333 12.69 -10.43 3.43
N ALA A 334 12.50 -10.18 2.14
CA ALA A 334 13.28 -9.17 1.40
C ALA A 334 13.15 -7.77 2.00
N MET A 335 11.92 -7.39 2.41
CA MET A 335 11.68 -6.10 3.04
C MET A 335 12.34 -6.02 4.43
N PHE A 336 12.31 -7.11 5.19
CA PHE A 336 12.97 -7.18 6.50
C PHE A 336 14.50 -7.07 6.38
N LEU A 337 15.12 -7.80 5.45
CA LEU A 337 16.56 -7.67 5.17
C LEU A 337 16.94 -6.25 4.75
N ASN A 338 16.09 -5.58 3.96
CA ASN A 338 16.29 -4.18 3.59
C ASN A 338 16.25 -3.23 4.81
N ILE A 339 15.34 -3.46 5.77
CA ILE A 339 15.29 -2.70 7.03
C ILE A 339 16.57 -2.95 7.82
N LEU A 340 17.00 -4.20 7.97
CA LEU A 340 18.23 -4.56 8.67
C LEU A 340 19.45 -3.88 8.05
N PHE A 341 19.63 -3.98 6.73
CA PHE A 341 20.75 -3.36 6.03
C PHE A 341 20.77 -1.85 6.20
N LYS A 342 19.63 -1.16 5.97
CA LYS A 342 19.54 0.29 6.13
C LYS A 342 19.80 0.73 7.57
N SER A 343 19.27 -0.01 8.55
CA SER A 343 19.46 0.28 9.97
C SER A 343 20.93 0.14 10.39
N MET A 344 21.60 -0.94 9.98
CA MET A 344 23.03 -1.15 10.26
C MET A 344 23.94 -0.19 9.49
N LYS A 345 23.59 0.18 8.26
CA LYS A 345 24.34 1.14 7.44
C LYS A 345 24.37 2.53 8.08
N THR A 346 23.24 2.96 8.64
CA THR A 346 23.06 4.30 9.23
C THR A 346 23.53 4.40 10.68
N ASP A 347 23.58 3.29 11.42
CA ASP A 347 24.00 3.27 12.83
C ASP A 347 25.46 3.70 13.00
N THR A 348 25.72 4.53 14.00
CA THR A 348 27.07 4.99 14.36
C THR A 348 27.76 4.02 15.33
N SER A 349 27.01 3.24 16.11
CA SER A 349 27.58 2.29 17.08
C SER A 349 28.05 1.00 16.41
N LEU A 350 29.37 0.82 16.36
CA LEU A 350 29.94 -0.41 15.79
C LEU A 350 29.61 -1.65 16.63
N ALA A 351 29.56 -1.53 17.97
CA ALA A 351 29.20 -2.63 18.86
C ALA A 351 27.78 -3.16 18.55
N ARG A 352 26.82 -2.25 18.35
CA ARG A 352 25.47 -2.62 17.94
C ARG A 352 25.45 -3.31 16.58
N VAL A 353 26.16 -2.76 15.59
CA VAL A 353 26.25 -3.37 14.26
C VAL A 353 26.83 -4.78 14.31
N LYS A 354 27.90 -4.99 15.10
CA LYS A 354 28.50 -6.31 15.36
C LYS A 354 27.48 -7.27 15.97
N ALA A 355 26.69 -6.83 16.95
CA ALA A 355 25.61 -7.62 17.55
C ALA A 355 24.54 -8.06 16.54
N PHE A 356 24.11 -7.15 15.66
CA PHE A 356 23.16 -7.48 14.60
C PHE A 356 23.73 -8.50 13.61
N VAL A 357 24.98 -8.33 13.18
CA VAL A 357 25.65 -9.28 12.27
C VAL A 357 25.76 -10.66 12.91
N LYS A 358 26.22 -10.73 14.16
CA LYS A 358 26.35 -11.97 14.92
C LYS A 358 25.02 -12.71 15.03
N ARG A 359 23.95 -12.02 15.47
CA ARG A 359 22.61 -12.62 15.56
C ARG A 359 22.05 -13.01 14.19
N LEU A 360 22.29 -12.22 13.14
CA LEU A 360 21.81 -12.55 11.79
C LEU A 360 22.40 -13.88 11.31
N LEU A 361 23.69 -14.09 11.54
CA LEU A 361 24.37 -15.33 11.17
C LEU A 361 23.91 -16.52 12.02
N GLN A 362 23.63 -16.31 13.31
CA GLN A 362 22.99 -17.33 14.17
C GLN A 362 21.63 -17.76 13.65
N VAL A 363 20.81 -16.78 13.24
CA VAL A 363 19.51 -17.06 12.63
C VAL A 363 19.70 -17.83 11.32
N CYS A 364 20.71 -17.50 10.50
CA CYS A 364 20.96 -18.20 9.23
C CYS A 364 21.17 -19.71 9.38
N CYS A 365 21.74 -20.18 10.50
CA CYS A 365 21.97 -21.61 10.74
C CYS A 365 20.68 -22.45 10.73
N SER A 366 19.50 -21.85 10.90
CA SER A 366 18.20 -22.54 10.91
C SER A 366 17.28 -22.11 9.76
N GLN A 367 17.80 -21.51 8.69
CA GLN A 367 16.98 -20.91 7.61
C GLN A 367 17.16 -21.63 6.27
N HIS A 368 16.22 -21.38 5.35
CA HIS A 368 16.31 -21.90 3.99
C HIS A 368 17.48 -21.26 3.20
N PRO A 369 18.09 -21.96 2.23
CA PRO A 369 19.27 -21.49 1.50
C PRO A 369 19.11 -20.10 0.87
N SER A 370 17.93 -19.76 0.38
CA SER A 370 17.64 -18.43 -0.20
C SER A 370 17.87 -17.30 0.79
N LEU A 371 17.35 -17.43 2.01
CA LEU A 371 17.50 -16.43 3.06
C LEU A 371 18.93 -16.37 3.58
N VAL A 372 19.61 -17.51 3.67
CA VAL A 372 21.02 -17.58 4.07
C VAL A 372 21.91 -16.86 3.05
N CYS A 373 21.77 -17.16 1.75
CA CYS A 373 22.52 -16.48 0.69
C CYS A 373 22.25 -14.97 0.69
N GLY A 374 21.00 -14.54 0.85
CA GLY A 374 20.64 -13.12 0.94
C GLY A 374 21.25 -12.42 2.16
N SER A 375 21.32 -13.11 3.30
CA SER A 375 21.91 -12.58 4.54
C SER A 375 23.44 -12.52 4.46
N LEU A 376 24.10 -13.53 3.89
CA LEU A 376 25.55 -13.52 3.65
C LEU A 376 25.95 -12.41 2.67
N PHE A 377 25.17 -12.22 1.60
CA PHE A 377 25.37 -11.13 0.66
C PHE A 377 25.23 -9.76 1.35
N LEU A 378 24.20 -9.59 2.19
CA LEU A 378 24.00 -8.39 2.99
C LEU A 378 25.20 -8.09 3.90
N VAL A 379 25.71 -9.11 4.61
CA VAL A 379 26.89 -8.96 5.48
C VAL A 379 28.13 -8.59 4.67
N SER A 380 28.34 -9.20 3.50
CA SER A 380 29.44 -8.84 2.57
C SER A 380 29.37 -7.38 2.13
N GLU A 381 28.19 -6.88 1.75
CA GLU A 381 28.02 -5.45 1.42
C GLU A 381 28.23 -4.53 2.63
N LEU A 382 27.81 -4.98 3.83
CA LEU A 382 28.02 -4.20 5.04
C LEU A 382 29.50 -4.13 5.44
N LEU A 383 30.27 -5.19 5.26
CA LEU A 383 31.72 -5.21 5.50
C LEU A 383 32.48 -4.21 4.63
N LYS A 384 32.01 -3.96 3.39
CA LYS A 384 32.57 -2.92 2.52
C LYS A 384 32.35 -1.51 3.08
N ILE A 385 31.20 -1.27 3.71
CA ILE A 385 30.82 0.03 4.25
C ILE A 385 31.44 0.26 5.64
N LYS A 386 31.49 -0.79 6.47
CA LYS A 386 31.97 -0.75 7.86
C LYS A 386 33.07 -1.81 8.06
N PRO A 387 34.33 -1.51 7.71
CA PRO A 387 35.42 -2.49 7.80
C PRO A 387 35.69 -2.94 9.24
N GLY A 388 35.28 -2.17 10.25
CA GLY A 388 35.40 -2.55 11.67
C GLY A 388 34.69 -3.86 12.04
N ILE A 389 33.77 -4.37 11.22
CA ILE A 389 33.13 -5.68 11.42
C ILE A 389 34.13 -6.83 11.14
N LYS A 390 35.17 -6.61 10.32
CA LYS A 390 36.20 -7.62 10.01
C LYS A 390 36.95 -8.12 11.23
N SER A 391 37.05 -7.31 12.28
CA SER A 391 37.61 -7.73 13.57
C SER A 391 36.97 -9.02 14.11
N LEU A 392 35.68 -9.25 13.86
CA LEU A 392 35.01 -10.50 14.30
C LEU A 392 35.43 -11.75 13.51
N ILE A 393 36.17 -11.60 12.42
CA ILE A 393 36.67 -12.68 11.56
C ILE A 393 38.18 -12.85 11.77
N GLU A 394 38.90 -11.74 11.85
CA GLU A 394 40.38 -11.71 11.86
C GLU A 394 40.98 -11.80 13.27
N GLN A 395 40.30 -11.29 14.30
CA GLN A 395 40.78 -11.32 15.68
C GLN A 395 40.26 -12.57 16.38
N SER A 396 41.13 -13.27 17.10
CA SER A 396 40.74 -14.33 18.03
C SER A 396 39.97 -13.73 19.20
N GLU A 397 39.07 -14.52 19.81
CA GLU A 397 38.48 -14.16 21.10
C GLU A 397 39.66 -14.01 22.08
N ASP A 398 39.72 -12.89 22.81
CA ASP A 398 40.74 -12.71 23.85
C ASP A 398 40.59 -13.86 24.84
N ASN A 399 41.51 -14.82 24.80
CA ASN A 399 41.65 -15.80 25.87
C ASN A 399 42.19 -15.01 27.07
N ASP A 400 41.45 -15.03 28.18
CA ASP A 400 41.93 -14.59 29.49
C ASP A 400 43.06 -15.50 30.01
N ASP A 401 44.08 -15.75 29.20
CA ASP A 401 45.38 -16.14 29.71
C ASP A 401 46.11 -14.84 30.12
N GLU A 402 45.51 -14.07 31.04
CA GLU A 402 46.34 -13.26 31.94
C GLU A 402 47.26 -14.28 32.61
N GLU A 403 48.55 -14.26 32.25
CA GLU A 403 49.56 -15.13 32.81
C GLU A 403 49.47 -15.06 34.34
N HIS A 404 48.84 -16.07 34.94
CA HIS A 404 48.75 -16.17 36.39
C HIS A 404 50.15 -16.56 36.87
N PHE A 405 51.00 -15.55 37.12
CA PHE A 405 52.27 -15.72 37.81
C PHE A 405 51.94 -16.25 39.22
N VAL A 406 52.04 -17.56 39.40
CA VAL A 406 52.18 -18.14 40.73
C VAL A 406 53.62 -17.88 41.10
N ASP A 407 53.87 -16.88 41.93
CA ASP A 407 55.18 -16.71 42.55
C ASP A 407 55.55 -18.04 43.20
N ILE A 408 56.74 -18.57 42.85
CA ILE A 408 57.30 -19.74 43.53
C ILE A 408 57.43 -19.30 44.99
N PRO A 409 56.84 -20.03 45.96
CA PRO A 409 57.07 -19.69 47.35
C PRO A 409 58.58 -19.79 47.61
N ASP A 410 59.20 -18.66 47.96
CA ASP A 410 60.54 -18.68 48.52
C ASP A 410 60.47 -19.48 49.83
N ASP A 411 61.37 -20.47 49.96
CA ASP A 411 61.36 -21.51 51.00
C ASP A 411 61.74 -20.99 52.41
N ASP A 412 61.56 -19.69 52.69
CA ASP A 412 62.08 -19.05 53.91
C ASP A 412 61.19 -17.89 54.43
N ASP A 413 59.87 -18.08 54.59
CA ASP A 413 59.07 -17.18 55.46
C ASP A 413 57.87 -17.92 56.10
N ASP A 414 58.12 -18.46 57.30
CA ASP A 414 57.09 -18.80 58.29
C ASP A 414 56.51 -17.49 58.87
N ASP A 415 55.36 -17.03 58.39
CA ASP A 415 54.44 -16.24 59.23
C ASP A 415 53.00 -16.23 58.71
N GLU A 416 52.09 -16.75 59.54
CA GLU A 416 50.64 -16.76 59.31
C GLU A 416 50.05 -15.34 59.36
N SER A 417 49.29 -14.95 58.33
CA SER A 417 48.13 -14.08 58.51
C SER A 417 47.03 -14.37 57.46
N PRO A 418 45.75 -14.54 57.85
CA PRO A 418 44.68 -14.77 56.90
C PRO A 418 44.26 -13.43 56.28
N SER A 419 44.97 -13.00 55.24
CA SER A 419 44.58 -11.83 54.46
C SER A 419 43.24 -12.10 53.77
N ALA A 420 42.33 -11.14 53.91
CA ALA A 420 40.97 -11.17 53.43
C ALA A 420 40.89 -11.59 51.96
N ARG A 421 39.95 -12.49 51.64
CA ARG A 421 39.57 -12.82 50.26
C ARG A 421 39.27 -11.51 49.51
N GLN A 422 40.19 -11.10 48.65
CA GLN A 422 39.90 -10.11 47.62
C GLN A 422 38.68 -10.61 46.83
N PRO A 423 37.68 -9.76 46.54
CA PRO A 423 36.58 -10.18 45.70
C PRO A 423 37.17 -10.61 44.35
N CYS A 424 36.90 -11.86 43.95
CA CYS A 424 37.25 -12.39 42.65
C CYS A 424 36.90 -11.33 41.59
N ALA A 425 37.85 -10.97 40.74
CA ALA A 425 37.62 -10.04 39.64
C ALA A 425 36.34 -10.47 38.88
N PRO A 426 35.45 -9.53 38.50
CA PRO A 426 34.23 -9.87 37.79
C PRO A 426 34.59 -10.65 36.52
N CYS A 427 34.01 -11.85 36.37
CA CYS A 427 34.23 -12.68 35.19
C CYS A 427 33.99 -11.82 33.93
N PRO A 428 34.90 -11.85 32.94
CA PRO A 428 34.76 -11.04 31.75
C PRO A 428 33.44 -11.35 31.06
N GLU A 429 32.65 -10.29 30.83
CA GLU A 429 31.31 -10.38 30.24
C GLU A 429 31.40 -11.03 28.85
N ARG A 430 30.99 -12.30 28.75
CA ARG A 430 30.94 -13.09 27.51
C ARG A 430 29.72 -12.72 26.67
N TYR A 431 29.75 -13.05 25.38
CA TYR A 431 28.62 -12.81 24.47
C TYR A 431 27.34 -13.52 24.94
N ASP A 432 26.25 -12.77 25.12
CA ASP A 432 24.92 -13.31 25.43
C ASP A 432 23.98 -13.24 24.22
N MET A 433 23.69 -14.41 23.66
CA MET A 433 22.77 -14.56 22.52
C MET A 433 21.33 -14.11 22.84
N LYS A 434 20.86 -14.27 24.09
CA LYS A 434 19.48 -13.99 24.50
C LYS A 434 19.28 -12.54 24.94
N HIS A 435 20.36 -11.77 25.04
CA HIS A 435 20.28 -10.39 25.50
C HIS A 435 19.33 -9.55 24.63
N ARG A 436 18.44 -8.78 25.27
CA ARG A 436 17.40 -8.03 24.55
C ARG A 436 17.95 -6.78 23.87
N ASN A 437 18.91 -6.11 24.51
CA ASN A 437 19.53 -4.90 23.98
C ASN A 437 20.83 -5.24 23.24
N PRO A 438 20.96 -4.94 21.94
CA PRO A 438 22.16 -5.27 21.17
C PRO A 438 23.42 -4.51 21.60
N LEU A 439 23.32 -3.42 22.37
CA LEU A 439 24.49 -2.69 22.86
C LEU A 439 25.24 -3.39 24.00
N TYR A 440 24.56 -4.27 24.74
CA TYR A 440 25.08 -4.91 25.95
C TYR A 440 25.14 -6.44 25.82
N CYS A 441 25.15 -6.96 24.59
CA CYS A 441 25.29 -8.39 24.37
C CYS A 441 26.75 -8.83 24.22
N HIS A 442 27.71 -7.90 24.22
CA HIS A 442 29.16 -8.15 24.08
C HIS A 442 29.55 -8.92 22.81
N ALA A 443 28.91 -8.62 21.67
CA ALA A 443 29.19 -9.31 20.41
C ALA A 443 30.58 -9.01 19.85
N GLU A 444 31.18 -7.89 20.25
CA GLU A 444 32.53 -7.49 19.91
C GLU A 444 33.62 -8.40 20.47
N ARG A 445 33.31 -9.18 21.51
CA ARG A 445 34.23 -10.12 22.15
C ARG A 445 34.13 -11.55 21.61
N SER A 446 33.26 -11.81 20.62
CA SER A 446 33.07 -13.15 20.04
C SER A 446 33.34 -13.16 18.53
N CYS A 447 33.97 -14.22 18.04
CA CYS A 447 34.24 -14.43 16.61
C CYS A 447 33.00 -14.95 15.86
N LEU A 448 32.93 -14.77 14.54
CA LEU A 448 31.82 -15.27 13.69
C LEU A 448 31.90 -16.78 13.37
N TRP A 449 31.89 -17.63 14.40
CA TRP A 449 31.92 -19.10 14.27
C TRP A 449 30.82 -19.67 13.36
N GLU A 450 29.68 -18.99 13.26
CA GLU A 450 28.57 -19.38 12.41
C GLU A 450 28.96 -19.43 10.92
N VAL A 451 29.89 -18.57 10.47
CA VAL A 451 30.40 -18.58 9.09
C VAL A 451 31.14 -19.87 8.79
N THR A 452 31.98 -20.32 9.73
CA THR A 452 32.71 -21.59 9.60
C THR A 452 31.75 -22.77 9.47
N GLY A 453 30.66 -22.78 10.26
CA GLY A 453 29.61 -23.78 10.12
C GLY A 453 28.90 -23.73 8.75
N LEU A 454 28.62 -22.52 8.24
CA LEU A 454 28.00 -22.32 6.93
C LEU A 454 28.92 -22.68 5.75
N SER A 455 30.25 -22.66 5.92
CA SER A 455 31.20 -23.12 4.90
C SER A 455 31.01 -24.61 4.55
N GLY A 456 30.49 -25.41 5.47
CA GLY A 456 30.14 -26.82 5.25
C GLY A 456 28.69 -27.08 4.81
N HIS A 457 27.94 -26.04 4.43
CA HIS A 457 26.50 -26.16 4.14
C HIS A 457 26.20 -26.98 2.87
N TYR A 458 25.12 -27.77 2.89
CA TYR A 458 24.74 -28.68 1.79
C TYR A 458 24.47 -27.97 0.45
N HIS A 459 24.00 -26.73 0.50
CA HIS A 459 23.76 -25.92 -0.69
C HIS A 459 25.08 -25.27 -1.18
N PRO A 460 25.54 -25.54 -2.42
CA PRO A 460 26.87 -25.14 -2.88
C PRO A 460 27.09 -23.63 -2.88
N SER A 461 26.06 -22.83 -3.20
CA SER A 461 26.18 -21.37 -3.17
C SER A 461 26.31 -20.80 -1.77
N VAL A 462 25.72 -21.45 -0.75
CA VAL A 462 25.84 -21.03 0.65
C VAL A 462 27.27 -21.28 1.12
N SER A 463 27.79 -22.48 0.87
CA SER A 463 29.17 -22.84 1.17
C SER A 463 30.16 -21.90 0.46
N HIS A 464 29.94 -21.62 -0.83
CA HIS A 464 30.80 -20.69 -1.57
C HIS A 464 30.78 -19.27 -0.99
N PHE A 465 29.60 -18.73 -0.68
CA PHE A 465 29.48 -17.38 -0.09
C PHE A 465 30.10 -17.29 1.31
N ALA A 466 29.93 -18.32 2.14
CA ALA A 466 30.55 -18.38 3.46
C ALA A 466 32.09 -18.45 3.37
N ASN A 467 32.63 -19.24 2.46
CA ASN A 467 34.09 -19.31 2.22
C ASN A 467 34.67 -17.97 1.72
N LEU A 468 33.96 -17.26 0.84
CA LEU A 468 34.38 -15.91 0.42
C LEU A 468 34.38 -14.94 1.60
N LEU A 469 33.34 -14.99 2.43
CA LEU A 469 33.21 -14.14 3.62
C LEU A 469 34.34 -14.40 4.62
N GLN A 470 34.69 -15.67 4.85
CA GLN A 470 35.78 -16.08 5.73
C GLN A 470 37.14 -15.57 5.25
N LYS A 471 37.36 -15.48 3.93
CA LYS A 471 38.56 -14.89 3.32
C LYS A 471 38.55 -13.36 3.30
N GLY A 472 37.44 -12.74 3.71
CA GLY A 472 37.25 -11.29 3.61
C GLY A 472 37.07 -10.78 2.17
N GLU A 473 36.80 -11.68 1.22
CA GLU A 473 36.57 -11.35 -0.18
C GLU A 473 35.11 -10.92 -0.42
N PRO A 474 34.86 -9.93 -1.29
CA PRO A 474 33.50 -9.46 -1.56
C PRO A 474 32.71 -10.48 -2.39
N ILE A 475 31.49 -10.78 -1.96
CA ILE A 475 30.56 -11.61 -2.73
C ILE A 475 30.06 -10.80 -3.93
N GLN A 476 30.38 -11.23 -5.15
CA GLN A 476 29.85 -10.65 -6.38
C GLN A 476 28.73 -11.53 -6.92
N TYR A 477 27.49 -11.01 -6.88
CA TYR A 477 26.33 -11.70 -7.41
C TYR A 477 25.38 -10.70 -8.07
N ASN A 478 25.05 -10.95 -9.34
CA ASN A 478 24.26 -10.03 -10.17
C ASN A 478 22.74 -10.31 -10.12
N GLY A 479 22.31 -11.42 -9.50
CA GLY A 479 20.91 -11.82 -9.38
C GLY A 479 20.28 -11.43 -8.03
N ASP A 480 19.07 -11.93 -7.76
CA ASP A 480 18.40 -11.78 -6.46
C ASP A 480 18.53 -13.12 -5.68
N PRO A 481 19.43 -13.19 -4.66
CA PRO A 481 19.64 -14.43 -3.91
C PRO A 481 18.37 -15.01 -3.28
N LEU A 482 17.41 -14.16 -2.91
CA LEU A 482 16.17 -14.59 -2.28
C LEU A 482 15.24 -15.32 -3.25
N GLN A 483 15.33 -15.01 -4.54
CA GLN A 483 14.52 -15.65 -5.59
C GLN A 483 15.27 -16.80 -6.26
N ASP A 484 16.55 -16.58 -6.58
CA ASP A 484 17.35 -17.49 -7.40
C ASP A 484 17.74 -18.79 -6.68
N PHE A 485 17.85 -18.76 -5.34
CA PHE A 485 18.20 -19.92 -4.52
C PHE A 485 16.99 -20.53 -3.79
N THR A 486 15.78 -20.29 -4.30
CA THR A 486 14.58 -20.98 -3.82
C THR A 486 14.56 -22.44 -4.29
N LEU A 487 13.91 -23.31 -3.50
CA LEU A 487 13.76 -24.72 -3.87
C LEU A 487 13.07 -24.90 -5.23
N MET A 488 12.05 -24.09 -5.51
CA MET A 488 11.34 -24.14 -6.80
C MET A 488 12.28 -23.84 -7.97
N ARG A 489 13.07 -22.76 -7.89
CA ARG A 489 14.06 -22.42 -8.93
C ARG A 489 15.17 -23.46 -9.05
N PHE A 490 15.57 -24.07 -7.94
CA PHE A 490 16.53 -25.17 -7.95
C PHE A 490 15.98 -26.38 -8.72
N LEU A 491 14.74 -26.78 -8.43
CA LEU A 491 14.08 -27.89 -9.13
C LEU A 491 13.87 -27.59 -10.61
N ASP A 492 13.45 -26.37 -10.97
CA ASP A 492 13.34 -25.95 -12.37
C ASP A 492 14.69 -26.11 -13.08
N ARG A 493 15.76 -25.55 -12.49
CA ARG A 493 17.11 -25.67 -13.05
C ARG A 493 17.60 -27.11 -13.11
N PHE A 494 17.18 -27.97 -12.19
CA PHE A 494 17.52 -29.39 -12.18
C PHE A 494 16.83 -30.14 -13.32
N VAL A 495 15.53 -29.92 -13.52
CA VAL A 495 14.72 -30.55 -14.58
C VAL A 495 15.20 -30.14 -15.98
N TYR A 496 15.51 -28.85 -16.17
CA TYR A 496 15.98 -28.34 -17.45
C TYR A 496 17.49 -28.47 -17.67
N LYS A 497 18.22 -29.07 -16.73
CA LYS A 497 19.65 -29.33 -16.92
C LYS A 497 19.81 -30.50 -17.89
N ASN A 498 20.35 -30.22 -19.07
CA ASN A 498 20.76 -31.28 -19.99
C ASN A 498 21.67 -32.26 -19.23
N PRO A 499 21.38 -33.58 -19.28
CA PRO A 499 22.21 -34.57 -18.60
C PRO A 499 23.64 -34.42 -19.12
N LYS A 500 24.59 -34.24 -18.20
CA LYS A 500 26.01 -34.20 -18.57
C LYS A 500 26.33 -35.51 -19.30
N THR A 501 26.87 -35.43 -20.51
CA THR A 501 27.46 -36.58 -21.19
C THR A 501 28.43 -37.25 -20.23
N LYS A 502 28.22 -38.53 -19.94
CA LYS A 502 29.09 -39.31 -19.05
C LYS A 502 30.54 -39.10 -19.51
N ALA A 503 31.36 -38.45 -18.68
CA ALA A 503 32.80 -38.51 -18.86
C ALA A 503 33.18 -39.99 -18.79
N LYS A 504 33.65 -40.55 -19.91
CA LYS A 504 34.19 -41.90 -19.95
C LYS A 504 35.26 -42.00 -18.86
N GLY A 505 35.10 -42.99 -17.99
CA GLY A 505 35.91 -43.13 -16.80
C GLY A 505 37.40 -43.20 -17.11
N LYS A 506 38.19 -42.47 -16.33
CA LYS A 506 39.44 -43.01 -15.81
C LYS A 506 39.12 -43.49 -14.41
N VAL A 507 39.08 -44.82 -14.26
CA VAL A 507 39.27 -45.46 -12.97
C VAL A 507 40.69 -45.10 -12.54
N CYS A 508 40.84 -44.35 -11.45
CA CYS A 508 42.09 -44.39 -10.68
C CYS A 508 41.88 -45.44 -9.59
N GLU A 509 42.43 -46.62 -9.83
CA GLU A 509 42.83 -47.54 -8.77
C GLU A 509 43.86 -46.79 -7.92
N ASP A 510 43.46 -46.27 -6.77
CA ASP A 510 44.37 -45.87 -5.67
C ASP A 510 43.59 -45.58 -4.37
N MET A 511 42.57 -46.39 -4.06
CA MET A 511 41.83 -46.27 -2.80
C MET A 511 41.44 -47.64 -2.23
N LEU A 512 42.43 -48.55 -2.15
CA LEU A 512 42.29 -49.84 -1.45
C LEU A 512 43.46 -50.15 -0.50
N ALA A 513 44.19 -49.13 -0.05
CA ALA A 513 45.23 -49.28 0.97
C ALA A 513 45.01 -48.27 2.11
N CYS A 514 43.89 -48.37 2.83
CA CYS A 514 43.70 -47.73 4.13
C CYS A 514 42.52 -48.34 4.93
N ILE A 515 42.23 -49.64 4.81
CA ILE A 515 41.50 -50.42 5.83
C ILE A 515 41.99 -51.88 5.77
N THR A 516 43.10 -52.16 6.46
CA THR A 516 43.36 -53.38 7.24
C THR A 516 44.29 -53.00 8.36
#